data_AF-A0A6B3I6V6-F1
#
_entry.id   AF-A0A6B3I6V6-F1
#
_cell.length_a   1.000
_cell.length_b   1.000
_cell.length_c   1.000
_cell.angle_alpha   90.00
_cell.angle_beta   90.00
_cell.angle_gamma   90.00
#
_symmetry.space_group_name_H-M   'P 1'
#
loop_
_entity.id
_entity.type
_entity.pdbx_description
1 polymer ?
#
loop_
_entity_poly.entity_id
_entity_poly.type
_entity_poly.pdbx_seq_one_letter_code
_entity_poly.pdbx_strand_id
1 'polypeptide(L)'
;PTGWTEPPYGVHHLHVRAPDHHEATATLVVAPARVPQPPGRTHGFLVQLYSLLSARSWGMGDLGDLADLAAWSGRTLGSGFVQVNPLHA
;
A
#
# COMPACT_ATOMS: atom_id res chain seq x y z
N PRO A 1 25.60 -10.12 18.40
CA PRO A 1 26.98 -9.89 17.89
C PRO A 1 27.40 -8.44 18.16
N THR A 2 28.49 -8.24 18.91
CA THR A 2 29.06 -6.91 19.15
C THR A 2 29.45 -6.28 17.82
N GLY A 3 28.78 -5.20 17.42
CA GLY A 3 28.98 -4.50 16.15
C GLY A 3 27.83 -4.63 15.13
N TRP A 4 26.77 -5.38 15.43
CA TRP A 4 25.61 -5.43 14.55
C TRP A 4 24.78 -4.15 14.69
N THR A 5 24.70 -3.38 13.60
CA THR A 5 23.75 -2.27 13.46
C THR A 5 22.56 -2.79 12.67
N GLU A 6 21.34 -2.55 13.16
CA GLU A 6 20.12 -2.93 12.45
C GLU A 6 20.07 -2.19 11.09
N PRO A 7 19.84 -2.91 9.97
CA PRO A 7 19.79 -2.27 8.66
C PRO A 7 18.45 -1.53 8.47
N PRO A 8 18.35 -0.64 7.46
CA PRO A 8 17.10 0.07 7.16
C PRO A 8 15.93 -0.88 6.86
N TYR A 9 14.69 -0.39 6.98
CA TYR A 9 13.52 -1.17 6.58
C TYR A 9 13.62 -1.64 5.13
N GLY A 10 13.30 -2.91 4.91
CA GLY A 10 13.40 -3.52 3.61
C GLY A 10 13.64 -5.02 3.67
N VAL A 11 13.87 -5.58 2.49
CA VAL A 11 14.21 -6.99 2.29
C VAL A 11 15.69 -7.06 1.95
N HIS A 12 16.43 -7.77 2.78
CA HIS A 12 17.89 -7.93 2.68
C HIS A 12 18.23 -9.40 2.49
N HIS A 13 19.45 -9.65 2.03
CA HIS A 13 20.01 -10.98 1.94
C HIS A 13 21.14 -11.15 2.96
N LEU A 14 20.97 -12.08 3.89
CA LEU A 14 21.97 -12.41 4.90
C LEU A 14 22.86 -13.54 4.35
N HIS A 15 24.15 -13.26 4.24
CA HIS A 15 25.17 -14.28 3.95
C HIS A 15 25.90 -14.64 5.24
N VAL A 16 26.01 -15.93 5.51
CA VAL A 16 26.77 -16.47 6.65
C VAL A 16 27.91 -17.31 6.11
N ARG A 17 29.12 -17.04 6.58
CA ARG A 17 30.31 -17.86 6.32
C ARG A 17 30.83 -18.39 7.64
N ALA A 18 30.86 -19.71 7.77
CA ALA A 18 31.42 -20.38 8.93
C ALA A 18 32.96 -20.54 8.79
N PRO A 19 33.70 -20.68 9.90
CA PRO A 19 35.16 -20.81 9.86
C PRO A 19 35.67 -22.04 9.10
N ASP A 20 34.85 -23.08 8.98
CA ASP A 20 35.08 -24.31 8.22
C ASP A 20 34.67 -24.18 6.74
N HIS A 21 34.50 -22.94 6.26
CA HIS A 21 34.14 -22.58 4.88
C HIS A 21 32.73 -22.97 4.44
N HIS A 22 31.84 -23.40 5.34
CA HIS A 22 30.43 -23.54 5.00
C HIS A 22 29.79 -22.17 4.78
N GLU A 23 29.06 -22.03 3.67
CA GLU A 23 28.28 -20.83 3.36
C GLU A 23 26.79 -21.13 3.42
N ALA A 24 26.02 -20.18 3.94
CA ALA A 24 24.56 -20.22 3.95
C ALA A 24 23.99 -18.85 3.63
N THR A 25 22.77 -18.83 3.11
CA THR A 25 22.04 -17.60 2.86
C THR A 25 20.64 -17.64 3.46
N ALA A 26 20.13 -16.47 3.83
CA ALA A 26 18.77 -16.31 4.31
C ALA A 26 18.19 -14.95 3.88
N THR A 27 16.87 -14.88 3.74
CA THR A 27 16.18 -13.59 3.59
C THR A 27 16.00 -12.96 4.96
N LEU A 28 16.48 -11.71 5.12
CA LEU A 28 16.27 -10.90 6.30
C LEU A 28 15.26 -9.80 5.97
N VAL A 29 14.08 -9.85 6.60
CA VAL A 29 13.06 -8.81 6.46
C VAL A 29 13.13 -7.91 7.69
N VAL A 30 13.42 -6.63 7.48
CA VAL A 30 13.37 -5.61 8.54
C VAL A 30 12.14 -4.75 8.32
N ALA A 31 11.18 -4.87 9.23
CA ALA A 31 9.89 -4.21 9.16
C ALA A 31 9.72 -3.20 10.31
N PRO A 32 8.96 -2.12 10.10
CA PRO A 32 8.61 -1.23 11.20
C PRO A 32 7.78 -1.98 12.24
N ALA A 33 7.98 -1.64 13.52
CA ALA A 33 7.23 -2.25 14.62
C ALA A 33 5.72 -1.93 14.57
N ARG A 34 5.31 -0.88 13.84
CA ARG A 34 3.92 -0.48 13.65
C ARG A 34 3.69 0.05 12.24
N VAL A 35 2.50 -0.20 11.71
CA VAL A 35 2.03 0.37 10.44
C VAL A 35 1.76 1.88 10.63
N PRO A 36 2.17 2.74 9.69
CA PRO A 36 1.81 4.15 9.70
C PRO A 36 0.29 4.34 9.84
N GLN A 37 -0.12 5.19 10.77
CA GLN A 37 -1.53 5.48 11.04
C GLN A 37 -1.94 6.78 10.34
N PRO A 38 -3.20 6.92 9.90
CA PRO A 38 -3.73 8.21 9.48
C PRO A 38 -3.63 9.24 10.63
N PRO A 39 -3.45 10.54 10.32
CA PRO A 39 -3.22 11.58 11.32
C PRO A 39 -4.42 11.82 12.26
N GLY A 40 -5.59 11.29 11.92
CA GLY A 40 -6.80 11.37 12.73
C GLY A 40 -7.92 10.47 12.18
N ARG A 41 -9.07 10.50 12.83
CA ARG A 41 -10.27 9.80 12.35
C ARG A 41 -10.77 10.48 11.07
N THR A 42 -11.11 9.68 10.07
CA THR A 42 -11.70 10.15 8.82
C THR A 42 -12.84 9.22 8.38
N HIS A 43 -13.69 9.70 7.48
CA HIS A 43 -14.58 8.86 6.68
C HIS A 43 -14.10 8.78 5.23
N GLY A 44 -14.76 7.96 4.44
CA GLY A 44 -14.47 7.76 3.04
C GLY A 44 -15.59 6.99 2.35
N PHE A 45 -15.47 6.84 1.04
CA PHE A 45 -16.42 6.07 0.24
C PHE A 45 -15.92 4.66 0.00
N LEU A 46 -16.82 3.70 0.04
CA LEU A 46 -16.59 2.33 -0.43
C LEU A 46 -17.42 2.16 -1.69
N VAL A 47 -16.75 1.98 -2.82
CA VAL A 47 -17.41 1.87 -4.13
C VAL A 47 -17.00 0.59 -4.83
N GLN A 48 -17.95 0.03 -5.58
CA GLN A 48 -17.63 -0.92 -6.62
C GLN A 48 -17.35 -0.12 -7.88
N LEU A 49 -16.10 -0.05 -8.33
CA LEU A 49 -15.66 0.81 -9.42
C LEU A 49 -16.47 0.56 -10.69
N TYR A 50 -16.74 -0.71 -11.00
CA TYR A 50 -17.54 -1.10 -12.15
C TYR A 50 -18.98 -0.51 -12.13
N SER A 51 -19.49 -0.12 -10.96
CA SER A 51 -20.81 0.52 -10.80
C SER A 51 -20.75 2.05 -10.72
N LEU A 52 -19.58 2.67 -10.76
CA LEU A 52 -19.41 4.12 -10.66
C LEU A 52 -19.58 4.79 -12.02
N LEU A 53 -20.84 4.98 -12.44
CA LEU A 53 -21.15 5.56 -13.75
C LEU A 53 -21.09 7.09 -13.75
N SER A 54 -20.60 7.63 -14.85
CA SER A 54 -20.67 9.04 -15.23
C SER A 54 -21.26 9.18 -16.65
N ALA A 55 -21.48 10.42 -17.08
CA ALA A 55 -22.00 10.73 -18.41
C ALA A 55 -21.06 10.30 -19.56
N ARG A 56 -19.79 10.03 -19.27
CA ARG A 56 -18.79 9.56 -20.25
C ARG A 56 -18.57 8.06 -20.21
N SER A 57 -19.04 7.36 -19.17
CA SER A 57 -18.80 5.92 -18.99
C SER A 57 -19.44 5.08 -20.11
N TRP A 58 -18.73 4.06 -20.55
CA TRP A 58 -19.21 3.13 -21.60
C TRP A 58 -19.70 1.82 -20.99
N GLY A 59 -20.72 1.93 -20.13
CA GLY A 59 -21.39 0.78 -19.50
C GLY A 59 -20.78 0.29 -18.18
N MET A 60 -19.65 0.85 -17.75
CA MET A 60 -19.07 0.64 -16.43
C MET A 60 -18.20 1.83 -16.03
N GLY A 61 -17.98 1.99 -14.73
CA GLY A 61 -17.06 3.01 -14.22
C GLY A 61 -15.60 2.69 -14.51
N ASP A 62 -14.81 3.74 -14.73
CA ASP A 62 -13.38 3.67 -15.01
C ASP A 62 -12.51 4.49 -14.03
N LEU A 63 -11.19 4.50 -14.24
CA LEU A 63 -10.27 5.25 -13.39
C LEU A 63 -10.45 6.77 -13.48
N GLY A 64 -11.02 7.28 -14.56
CA GLY A 64 -11.42 8.68 -14.69
C GLY A 64 -12.59 8.99 -13.76
N ASP A 65 -13.62 8.15 -13.76
CA ASP A 65 -14.77 8.28 -12.87
C ASP A 65 -14.36 8.21 -11.38
N LEU A 66 -13.41 7.33 -11.07
CA LEU A 66 -12.80 7.24 -9.74
C LEU A 66 -12.05 8.52 -9.36
N ALA A 67 -11.26 9.09 -10.28
CA ALA A 67 -10.52 10.32 -10.05
C ALA A 67 -11.48 11.49 -9.77
N ASP A 68 -12.58 11.59 -10.51
CA ASP A 68 -13.60 12.62 -10.31
C ASP A 68 -14.27 12.49 -8.94
N LEU A 69 -14.68 11.28 -8.55
CA LEU A 69 -15.26 11.01 -7.24
C LEU A 69 -14.29 11.36 -6.11
N ALA A 70 -13.03 10.91 -6.19
CA ALA A 70 -12.02 11.16 -5.17
C ALA A 70 -11.73 12.66 -5.03
N ALA A 71 -11.58 13.36 -6.15
CA ALA A 71 -11.30 14.79 -6.17
C ALA A 71 -12.47 15.62 -5.61
N TRP A 72 -13.70 15.31 -6.02
CA TRP A 72 -14.90 15.98 -5.52
C TRP A 72 -15.14 15.71 -4.03
N SER A 73 -15.08 14.45 -3.60
CA SER A 73 -15.38 14.05 -2.22
C SER A 73 -14.33 14.57 -1.23
N GLY A 74 -13.05 14.57 -1.60
CA GLY A 74 -11.99 15.16 -0.78
C GLY A 74 -12.19 16.66 -0.57
N ARG A 75 -12.52 17.41 -1.64
CA ARG A 75 -12.72 18.87 -1.54
C ARG A 75 -14.02 19.27 -0.87
N THR A 76 -15.11 18.54 -1.12
CA THR A 76 -16.47 18.97 -0.75
C THR A 76 -16.92 18.38 0.58
N LEU A 77 -16.53 17.13 0.85
CA LEU A 77 -16.99 16.37 2.01
C LEU A 77 -15.88 16.11 3.03
N GLY A 78 -14.62 16.46 2.71
CA GLY A 78 -13.48 16.13 3.57
C GLY A 78 -13.21 14.63 3.67
N SER A 79 -13.64 13.84 2.68
CA SER A 79 -13.37 12.40 2.65
C SER A 79 -11.86 12.13 2.57
N GLY A 80 -11.33 11.35 3.51
CA GLY A 80 -9.91 11.02 3.58
C GLY A 80 -9.49 9.80 2.76
N PHE A 81 -10.45 9.04 2.21
CA PHE A 81 -10.17 7.92 1.32
C PHE A 81 -11.35 7.59 0.40
N VAL A 82 -11.03 6.88 -0.69
CA VAL A 82 -11.98 6.11 -1.50
C VAL A 82 -11.43 4.70 -1.62
N GLN A 83 -12.21 3.71 -1.20
CA GLN A 83 -11.89 2.29 -1.32
C GLN A 83 -12.67 1.71 -2.50
N VAL A 84 -11.99 0.91 -3.32
CA VAL A 84 -12.56 0.22 -4.48
C VAL A 84 -12.53 -1.30 -4.30
N ASN A 85 -13.28 -2.02 -5.13
CA ASN A 85 -13.08 -3.45 -5.34
C ASN A 85 -11.69 -3.74 -5.93
N PRO A 86 -11.17 -4.98 -5.83
CA PRO A 86 -9.91 -5.36 -6.45
C PRO A 86 -9.89 -5.11 -7.96
N LEU A 87 -8.73 -4.67 -8.47
CA LEU A 87 -8.50 -4.32 -9.89
C LEU A 87 -7.43 -5.23 -10.52
N HIS A 88 -7.49 -6.53 -10.21
CA HIS A 88 -6.56 -7.51 -10.77
C HIS A 88 -6.80 -7.69 -12.29
N ALA A 89 -5.73 -8.01 -13.03
CA ALA A 89 -5.75 -8.29 -14.47
C ALA A 89 -5.77 -9.79 -14.74
#